data_AF-A0A536IB72-F1
#
_entry.id   AF-A0A536IB72-F1
#
_cell.length_a   1.000
_cell.length_b   1.000
_cell.length_c   1.000
_cell.angle_alpha   90.00
_cell.angle_beta   90.00
_cell.angle_gamma   90.00
#
_symmetry.space_group_name_H-M   'P 1'
#
loop_
_entity.id
_entity.type
_entity.pdbx_description
1 polymer ?
#
loop_
_entity_poly.entity_id
_entity_poly.type
_entity_poly.pdbx_seq_one_letter_code
_entity_poly.pdbx_strand_id
1 'polypeptide(L)'
;MAARGVLYRTTVADSWRWMRLDLLIRLAPLTIVPLIFIRLTGTPVTALGVTLAHPIRDLLVSIPLALAGFVIAAWFAEYLARRRRHWFVPDGPDLAVQSVYYLALNAPIEELFFRGFMQGGLSRWWNAPAAAVVVTTAVFGAYHLLDRWDWRPVIGATAAGLALGLIYLWQPQPPSLLTVTLVHGTITCGFLSLGPYVIYRWRLARQSLQISPEVVRK
;
A
#
# COMPACT_ATOMS: atom_id res chain seq x y z
N MET A 1 12.74 -19.00 -19.33
CA MET A 1 11.87 -20.13 -18.91
C MET A 1 10.43 -19.66 -18.91
N ALA A 2 9.50 -20.38 -19.56
CA ALA A 2 8.09 -19.99 -19.62
C ALA A 2 7.46 -20.04 -18.21
N ALA A 3 6.70 -19.00 -17.85
CA ALA A 3 5.95 -18.98 -16.61
C ALA A 3 4.69 -19.85 -16.76
N ARG A 4 4.53 -20.83 -15.87
CA ARG A 4 3.37 -21.76 -15.83
C ARG A 4 2.46 -21.41 -14.66
N GLY A 5 1.15 -21.51 -14.84
CA GLY A 5 0.19 -21.33 -13.74
C GLY A 5 -1.25 -21.13 -14.17
N VAL A 6 -2.12 -20.90 -13.18
CA VAL A 6 -3.54 -20.58 -13.32
C VAL A 6 -3.71 -19.05 -13.28
N LEU A 7 -4.52 -18.52 -14.18
CA LEU A 7 -4.86 -17.10 -14.25
C LEU A 7 -6.22 -16.85 -13.61
N TYR A 8 -6.24 -16.00 -12.60
CA TYR A 8 -7.42 -15.49 -11.94
C TYR A 8 -7.64 -14.05 -12.39
N ARG A 9 -8.63 -13.85 -13.26
CA ARG A 9 -9.06 -12.51 -13.67
C ARG A 9 -10.06 -11.97 -12.68
N THR A 10 -9.79 -10.80 -12.11
CA THR A 10 -10.73 -10.13 -11.21
C THR A 10 -11.57 -9.11 -11.97
N THR A 11 -12.84 -9.00 -11.56
CA THR A 11 -13.80 -8.03 -12.07
C THR A 11 -14.10 -6.96 -11.01
N VAL A 12 -14.75 -5.87 -11.42
CA VAL A 12 -15.21 -4.82 -10.48
C VAL A 12 -16.08 -5.40 -9.36
N ALA A 13 -16.93 -6.39 -9.68
CA ALA A 13 -17.78 -7.04 -8.68
C ALA A 13 -16.97 -7.83 -7.64
N ASP A 14 -15.91 -8.50 -8.08
CA ASP A 14 -14.98 -9.19 -7.17
C ASP A 14 -14.26 -8.20 -6.27
N SER A 15 -13.82 -7.07 -6.83
CA SER A 15 -13.14 -6.02 -6.08
C SER A 15 -14.04 -5.38 -5.05
N TRP A 16 -15.25 -4.99 -5.46
CA TRP A 16 -16.21 -4.38 -4.56
C TRP A 16 -16.56 -5.28 -3.36
N ARG A 17 -16.65 -6.61 -3.58
CA ARG A 17 -16.97 -7.57 -2.52
C ARG A 17 -15.97 -7.55 -1.38
N TRP A 18 -14.67 -7.41 -1.67
CA TRP A 18 -13.64 -7.31 -0.63
C TRP A 18 -13.42 -5.86 -0.17
N MET A 19 -13.46 -4.88 -1.08
CA MET A 19 -13.27 -3.45 -0.74
C MET A 19 -14.29 -2.97 0.29
N ARG A 20 -15.56 -3.35 0.16
CA ARG A 20 -16.59 -2.96 1.14
C ARG A 20 -16.29 -3.49 2.55
N LEU A 21 -15.70 -4.68 2.65
CA LEU A 21 -15.34 -5.28 3.94
C LEU A 21 -14.08 -4.61 4.48
N ASP A 22 -13.10 -4.36 3.62
CA ASP A 22 -11.89 -3.62 3.98
C ASP A 22 -12.21 -2.20 4.49
N LEU A 23 -13.11 -1.48 3.79
CA LEU A 23 -13.59 -0.17 4.21
C LEU A 23 -14.19 -0.19 5.63
N LEU A 24 -15.04 -1.17 5.92
CA LEU A 24 -15.73 -1.25 7.20
C LEU A 24 -14.84 -1.75 8.35
N ILE A 25 -14.03 -2.77 8.09
CA ILE A 25 -13.30 -3.49 9.13
C ILE A 25 -11.91 -2.89 9.35
N ARG A 26 -11.30 -2.32 8.31
CA ARG A 26 -9.93 -1.79 8.34
C ARG A 26 -9.91 -0.27 8.25
N LEU A 27 -10.35 0.30 7.13
CA LEU A 27 -10.17 1.74 6.90
C LEU A 27 -11.01 2.61 7.84
N ALA A 28 -12.23 2.19 8.20
CA ALA A 28 -13.06 2.93 9.13
C ALA A 28 -12.40 3.04 10.52
N PRO A 29 -11.96 1.96 11.20
CA PRO A 29 -11.21 2.09 12.45
C PRO A 29 -9.95 2.96 12.33
N LEU A 30 -9.16 2.78 11.27
CA LEU A 30 -7.94 3.57 11.04
C LEU A 30 -8.23 5.06 10.82
N THR A 31 -9.42 5.41 10.34
CA THR A 31 -9.87 6.80 10.20
C THR A 31 -10.45 7.35 11.50
N ILE A 32 -11.33 6.57 12.16
CA ILE A 32 -12.09 7.00 13.33
C ILE A 32 -11.15 7.27 14.51
N VAL A 33 -10.15 6.41 14.76
CA VAL A 33 -9.26 6.55 15.93
C VAL A 33 -8.48 7.88 15.91
N PRO A 34 -7.78 8.27 14.83
CA PRO A 34 -7.13 9.58 14.75
C PRO A 34 -8.10 10.76 14.88
N LEU A 35 -9.31 10.65 14.32
CA LEU A 35 -10.31 11.72 14.40
C LEU A 35 -10.85 11.91 15.82
N ILE A 36 -11.13 10.80 16.53
CA ILE A 36 -11.50 10.85 17.95
C ILE A 36 -10.36 11.47 18.76
N PHE A 37 -9.11 11.05 18.50
CA PHE A 37 -7.95 11.62 19.19
C PHE A 37 -7.83 13.14 18.98
N ILE A 38 -7.93 13.62 17.74
CA ILE A 38 -7.94 15.06 17.42
C ILE A 38 -9.04 15.78 18.20
N ARG A 39 -10.26 15.22 18.18
CA ARG A 39 -11.42 15.84 18.83
C ARG A 39 -11.29 15.91 20.36
N LEU A 40 -10.69 14.90 20.98
CA LEU A 40 -10.53 14.80 22.43
C LEU A 40 -9.35 15.62 22.95
N THR A 41 -8.26 15.71 22.19
CA THR A 41 -7.03 16.40 22.62
C THR A 41 -6.90 17.83 22.11
N GLY A 42 -7.73 18.23 21.14
CA GLY A 42 -7.59 19.52 20.46
C GLY A 42 -6.34 19.60 19.56
N THR A 43 -5.68 18.47 19.29
CA THR A 43 -4.50 18.41 18.43
C THR A 43 -4.87 18.87 17.01
N PRO A 44 -4.18 19.87 16.41
CA PRO A 44 -4.48 20.30 15.05
C PRO A 44 -4.18 19.18 14.05
N VAL A 45 -5.00 19.06 12.99
CA VAL A 45 -4.83 18.03 11.95
C VAL A 45 -3.47 18.09 11.26
N THR A 46 -2.86 19.27 11.21
CA THR A 46 -1.51 19.49 10.67
C THR A 46 -0.43 18.77 11.49
N ALA A 47 -0.65 18.52 12.78
CA ALA A 47 0.27 17.74 13.62
C ALA A 47 0.26 16.23 13.28
N LEU A 48 -0.78 15.76 12.57
CA LEU A 48 -0.80 14.43 11.96
C LEU A 48 -0.20 14.43 10.55
N GLY A 49 0.35 15.55 10.09
CA GLY A 49 0.95 15.70 8.77
C GLY A 49 -0.05 15.91 7.63
N VAL A 50 -1.31 16.23 7.95
CA VAL A 50 -2.29 16.72 6.96
C VAL A 50 -1.96 18.18 6.65
N THR A 51 -1.00 18.39 5.77
CA THR A 51 -0.45 19.70 5.41
C THR A 51 0.16 19.68 4.00
N LEU A 52 0.18 20.84 3.35
CA LEU A 52 0.88 21.08 2.08
C LEU A 52 2.02 22.09 2.31
N ALA A 53 2.81 21.89 3.36
CA ALA A 53 3.91 22.80 3.71
C ALA A 53 5.05 22.80 2.67
N HIS A 54 5.29 21.67 1.99
CA HIS A 54 6.42 21.49 1.09
C HIS A 54 6.04 20.77 -0.22
N PRO A 55 5.00 21.22 -0.95
CA PRO A 55 4.37 20.42 -2.00
C PRO A 55 5.32 20.11 -3.16
N ILE A 56 6.17 21.06 -3.56
CA ILE A 56 7.16 20.84 -4.62
C ILE A 56 8.19 19.77 -4.19
N ARG A 57 8.72 19.88 -2.96
CA ARG A 57 9.66 18.89 -2.42
C ARG A 57 8.99 17.52 -2.33
N ASP A 58 7.76 17.47 -1.84
CA ASP A 58 7.01 16.23 -1.68
C ASP A 58 6.81 15.53 -3.02
N LEU A 59 6.50 16.28 -4.09
CA LEU A 59 6.41 15.74 -5.44
C LEU A 59 7.77 15.29 -5.97
N LEU A 60 8.82 16.11 -5.83
CA LEU A 60 10.18 15.78 -6.30
C LEU A 60 10.76 14.53 -5.61
N VAL A 61 10.43 14.31 -4.34
CA VAL A 61 10.87 13.14 -3.57
C VAL A 61 9.97 11.93 -3.86
N SER A 62 8.65 12.12 -3.89
CA SER A 62 7.72 11.01 -4.09
C SER A 62 7.82 10.39 -5.46
N ILE A 63 7.99 11.16 -6.54
CA ILE A 63 8.05 10.61 -7.91
C ILE A 63 9.13 9.51 -8.07
N PRO A 64 10.42 9.75 -7.78
CA PRO A 64 11.45 8.73 -7.94
C PRO A 64 11.28 7.56 -6.97
N LEU A 65 10.87 7.83 -5.72
CA LEU A 65 10.67 6.77 -4.71
C LEU A 65 9.45 5.90 -5.04
N ALA A 66 8.37 6.51 -5.53
CA ALA A 66 7.16 5.82 -5.97
C ALA A 66 7.47 4.95 -7.19
N LEU A 67 8.23 5.45 -8.16
CA LEU A 67 8.65 4.66 -9.32
C LEU A 67 9.54 3.47 -8.92
N ALA A 68 10.54 3.70 -8.07
CA ALA A 68 11.39 2.62 -7.56
C ALA A 68 10.57 1.58 -6.77
N GLY A 69 9.72 2.05 -5.86
CA GLY A 69 8.82 1.22 -5.07
C GLY A 69 7.86 0.40 -5.93
N PHE A 70 7.27 1.01 -6.97
CA PHE A 70 6.42 0.33 -7.95
C PHE A 70 7.14 -0.84 -8.60
N VAL A 71 8.34 -0.60 -9.14
CA VAL A 71 9.11 -1.62 -9.86
C VAL A 71 9.45 -2.80 -8.93
N ILE A 72 9.93 -2.49 -7.72
CA ILE A 72 10.26 -3.51 -6.71
C ILE A 72 9.01 -4.32 -6.35
N ALA A 73 7.88 -3.65 -6.09
CA ALA A 73 6.63 -4.28 -5.72
C ALA A 73 6.07 -5.16 -6.84
N ALA A 74 6.12 -4.70 -8.09
CA ALA A 74 5.66 -5.45 -9.26
C ALA A 74 6.50 -6.71 -9.50
N TRP A 75 7.83 -6.61 -9.38
CA TRP A 75 8.71 -7.78 -9.44
C TRP A 75 8.49 -8.74 -8.29
N PHE A 76 8.21 -8.24 -7.08
CA PHE A 76 7.90 -9.09 -5.94
C PHE A 76 6.55 -9.81 -6.13
N ALA A 77 5.53 -9.13 -6.65
CA ALA A 77 4.25 -9.73 -7.02
C ALA A 77 4.44 -10.84 -8.07
N GLU A 78 5.24 -10.60 -9.10
CA GLU A 78 5.58 -11.60 -10.11
C GLU A 78 6.34 -12.80 -9.51
N TYR A 79 7.30 -12.55 -8.62
CA TYR A 79 8.02 -13.61 -7.92
C TYR A 79 7.04 -14.51 -7.16
N LEU A 80 6.10 -13.93 -6.42
CA LEU A 80 5.09 -14.67 -5.69
C LEU A 80 4.12 -15.41 -6.61
N ALA A 81 3.68 -14.77 -7.69
CA ALA A 81 2.79 -15.38 -8.69
C ALA A 81 3.42 -16.62 -9.33
N ARG A 82 4.69 -16.53 -9.73
CA ARG A 82 5.45 -17.68 -10.26
C ARG A 82 5.61 -18.79 -9.22
N ARG A 83 5.91 -18.43 -7.98
CA ARG A 83 6.13 -19.39 -6.90
C ARG A 83 4.84 -20.16 -6.56
N ARG A 84 3.71 -19.46 -6.47
CA ARG A 84 2.40 -20.06 -6.18
C ARG A 84 1.72 -20.65 -7.41
N ARG A 85 2.25 -20.39 -8.61
CA ARG A 85 1.63 -20.70 -9.91
C ARG A 85 0.22 -20.09 -10.05
N HIS A 86 -0.06 -19.00 -9.34
CA HIS A 86 -1.35 -18.30 -9.36
C HIS A 86 -1.11 -16.85 -9.76
N TRP A 87 -1.77 -16.41 -10.83
CA TRP A 87 -1.67 -15.06 -11.36
C TRP A 87 -2.99 -14.33 -11.12
N PHE A 88 -3.00 -13.37 -10.21
CA PHE A 88 -4.14 -12.48 -10.01
C PHE A 88 -3.96 -11.24 -10.87
N VAL A 89 -4.89 -11.01 -11.81
CA VAL A 89 -4.77 -9.92 -12.77
C VAL A 89 -6.12 -9.27 -12.99
N PRO A 90 -6.30 -7.97 -12.69
CA PRO A 90 -7.56 -7.29 -12.96
C PRO A 90 -7.87 -7.20 -14.46
N ASP A 91 -9.16 -7.18 -14.80
CA ASP A 91 -9.59 -6.68 -16.11
C ASP A 91 -9.43 -5.15 -16.22
N GLY A 92 -9.74 -4.58 -17.38
CA GLY A 92 -9.50 -3.14 -17.63
C GLY A 92 -10.29 -2.23 -16.67
N PRO A 93 -11.62 -2.39 -16.56
CA PRO A 93 -12.42 -1.64 -15.59
C PRO A 93 -11.99 -1.87 -14.13
N ASP A 94 -11.72 -3.12 -13.74
CA ASP A 94 -11.31 -3.48 -12.39
C ASP A 94 -9.95 -2.88 -12.02
N LEU A 95 -9.02 -2.81 -12.98
CA LEU A 95 -7.71 -2.18 -12.79
C LEU A 95 -7.89 -0.71 -12.37
N ALA A 96 -8.80 0.01 -13.01
CA ALA A 96 -9.07 1.40 -12.67
C ALA A 96 -9.67 1.51 -11.25
N VAL A 97 -10.66 0.68 -10.93
CA VAL A 97 -11.30 0.66 -9.60
C VAL A 97 -10.29 0.35 -8.49
N GLN A 98 -9.49 -0.70 -8.65
CA GLN A 98 -8.44 -1.06 -7.69
C GLN A 98 -7.40 0.05 -7.54
N SER A 99 -6.92 0.62 -8.64
CA SER A 99 -5.88 1.65 -8.58
C SER A 99 -6.39 2.93 -7.91
N VAL A 100 -7.61 3.36 -8.22
CA VAL A 100 -8.25 4.51 -7.56
C VAL A 100 -8.44 4.23 -6.08
N TYR A 101 -8.94 3.04 -5.72
CA TYR A 101 -9.12 2.65 -4.32
C TYR A 101 -7.79 2.69 -3.54
N TYR A 102 -6.71 2.14 -4.11
CA TYR A 102 -5.40 2.13 -3.43
C TYR A 102 -4.81 3.54 -3.29
N LEU A 103 -4.90 4.38 -4.33
CA LEU A 103 -4.31 5.71 -4.34
C LEU A 103 -5.11 6.74 -3.54
N ALA A 104 -6.45 6.69 -3.60
CA ALA A 104 -7.31 7.73 -3.07
C ALA A 104 -7.95 7.39 -1.71
N LEU A 105 -7.99 6.13 -1.31
CA LEU A 105 -8.61 5.71 -0.05
C LEU A 105 -7.63 4.94 0.84
N ASN A 106 -7.15 3.78 0.39
CA ASN A 106 -6.35 2.90 1.23
C ASN A 106 -5.04 3.57 1.69
N ALA A 107 -4.18 4.01 0.77
CA ALA A 107 -2.91 4.62 1.16
C ALA A 107 -3.08 5.90 2.01
N PRO A 108 -3.95 6.87 1.66
CA PRO A 108 -4.13 8.06 2.50
C PRO A 108 -4.59 7.74 3.93
N ILE A 109 -5.52 6.78 4.09
CA ILE A 109 -6.05 6.41 5.40
C ILE A 109 -5.02 5.65 6.22
N GLU A 110 -4.32 4.69 5.62
CA GLU A 110 -3.27 3.95 6.31
C GLU A 110 -2.12 4.88 6.71
N GLU A 111 -1.67 5.79 5.84
CA GLU A 111 -0.61 6.73 6.17
C GLU A 111 -1.03 7.76 7.23
N LEU A 112 -2.29 8.22 7.23
CA LEU A 112 -2.84 9.05 8.30
C LEU A 112 -2.72 8.34 9.65
N PHE A 113 -3.09 7.06 9.72
CA PHE A 113 -3.03 6.30 10.97
C PHE A 113 -1.60 5.97 11.37
N PHE A 114 -0.85 5.29 10.50
CA PHE A 114 0.45 4.75 10.86
C PHE A 114 1.51 5.86 10.95
N ARG A 115 1.57 6.80 10.00
CA ARG A 115 2.66 7.78 9.96
C ARG A 115 2.27 9.04 10.71
N GLY A 116 1.09 9.57 10.43
CA GLY A 116 0.60 10.78 11.08
C GLY A 116 0.30 10.58 12.56
N PHE A 117 -0.62 9.68 12.88
CA PHE A 117 -1.09 9.44 14.23
C PHE A 117 -0.12 8.62 15.08
N MET A 118 0.22 7.40 14.66
CA MET A 118 1.03 6.48 15.47
C MET A 118 2.50 6.89 15.50
N GLN A 119 3.21 6.90 14.37
CA GLN A 119 4.64 7.26 14.34
C GLN A 119 4.87 8.69 14.79
N GLY A 120 4.12 9.66 14.25
CA GLY A 120 4.22 11.07 14.64
C GLY A 120 3.87 11.30 16.11
N GLY A 121 2.81 10.68 16.61
CA GLY A 121 2.41 10.76 18.02
C GLY A 121 3.43 10.15 18.96
N LEU A 122 3.88 8.92 18.70
CA LEU A 122 4.90 8.23 19.49
C LEU A 122 6.24 8.98 19.47
N SER A 123 6.65 9.52 18.31
CA SER A 123 7.88 10.31 18.20
C SER A 123 7.89 11.49 19.16
N ARG A 124 6.77 12.21 19.24
CA ARG A 124 6.60 13.35 20.14
C ARG A 124 6.51 12.93 21.60
N TRP A 125 5.75 11.86 21.89
CA TRP A 125 5.49 11.45 23.27
C TRP A 125 6.70 10.80 23.93
N TRP A 126 7.42 9.92 23.21
CA TRP A 126 8.60 9.25 23.72
C TRP A 126 9.89 10.06 23.57
N ASN A 127 9.85 11.16 22.82
CA ASN A 127 11.05 11.90 22.39
C ASN A 127 12.10 10.97 21.75
N ALA A 128 11.65 9.93 21.04
CA ALA A 128 12.48 8.87 20.47
C ALA A 128 12.00 8.52 19.05
N PRO A 129 12.26 9.36 18.04
CA PRO A 129 11.71 9.19 16.69
C PRO A 129 12.10 7.87 16.02
N ALA A 130 13.34 7.39 16.24
CA ALA A 130 13.78 6.09 15.72
C ALA A 130 13.00 4.92 16.32
N ALA A 131 12.73 4.97 17.64
CA ALA A 131 11.92 3.93 18.31
C ALA A 131 10.47 3.95 17.81
N ALA A 132 9.91 5.13 17.56
CA ALA A 132 8.58 5.28 16.97
C ALA A 132 8.49 4.66 15.56
N VAL A 133 9.52 4.80 14.71
CA VAL A 133 9.58 4.11 13.41
C VAL A 133 9.55 2.60 13.59
N VAL A 134 10.38 2.06 14.49
CA VAL A 134 10.47 0.60 14.72
C VAL A 134 9.14 0.04 15.20
N VAL A 135 8.52 0.67 16.21
CA VAL A 135 7.24 0.21 16.78
C VAL A 135 6.13 0.30 15.74
N THR A 136 6.01 1.42 15.04
CA THR A 136 4.98 1.60 14.01
C THR A 136 5.16 0.59 12.88
N THR A 137 6.40 0.32 12.46
CA THR A 137 6.72 -0.67 11.43
C THR A 137 6.30 -2.08 11.88
N ALA A 138 6.58 -2.45 13.12
CA ALA A 138 6.18 -3.75 13.66
C ALA A 138 4.66 -3.89 13.72
N VAL A 139 3.94 -2.85 14.16
CA VAL A 139 2.47 -2.85 14.20
C VAL A 139 1.89 -2.91 12.78
N PHE A 140 2.46 -2.17 11.83
CA PHE A 140 2.06 -2.20 10.41
C PHE A 140 2.23 -3.60 9.80
N GLY A 141 3.37 -4.26 10.06
CA GLY A 141 3.61 -5.63 9.62
C GLY A 141 2.63 -6.62 10.26
N ALA A 142 2.41 -6.52 11.58
CA ALA A 142 1.47 -7.38 12.29
C ALA A 142 0.02 -7.19 11.83
N TYR A 143 -0.36 -5.96 11.49
CA TYR A 143 -1.67 -5.64 10.93
C TYR A 143 -1.96 -6.43 9.64
N HIS A 144 -0.98 -6.63 8.77
CA HIS A 144 -1.13 -7.44 7.55
C HIS A 144 -1.24 -8.95 7.80
N LEU A 145 -0.89 -9.45 9.00
CA LEU A 145 -1.19 -10.84 9.38
C LEU A 145 -2.70 -11.07 9.54
N LEU A 146 -3.47 -10.02 9.85
CA LEU A 146 -4.93 -10.10 10.01
C LEU A 146 -5.64 -10.34 8.68
N ASP A 147 -5.02 -9.95 7.55
CA ASP A 147 -5.55 -10.14 6.20
C ASP A 147 -5.40 -11.58 5.68
N ARG A 148 -4.98 -12.53 6.51
CA ARG A 148 -4.70 -13.93 6.15
C ARG A 148 -3.66 -14.05 5.03
N TRP A 149 -2.77 -13.07 4.92
CA TRP A 149 -1.65 -13.13 4.00
C TRP A 149 -0.65 -14.19 4.46
N ASP A 150 -0.06 -14.93 3.52
CA ASP A 150 1.12 -15.73 3.87
C ASP A 150 2.26 -14.82 4.35
N TRP A 151 3.18 -15.38 5.12
CA TRP A 151 4.32 -14.65 5.71
C TRP A 151 5.19 -13.87 4.70
N ARG A 152 5.27 -14.31 3.43
CA ARG A 152 6.12 -13.67 2.41
C ARG A 152 5.61 -12.27 2.02
N PRO A 153 4.35 -12.11 1.56
CA PRO A 153 3.72 -10.79 1.44
C PRO A 153 3.87 -9.94 2.69
N VAL A 154 3.71 -10.50 3.90
CA VAL A 154 3.83 -9.74 5.15
C VAL A 154 5.24 -9.18 5.36
N ILE A 155 6.29 -9.96 5.07
CA ILE A 155 7.67 -9.43 5.10
C ILE A 155 7.84 -8.30 4.08
N GLY A 156 7.31 -8.48 2.86
CA GLY A 156 7.35 -7.43 1.83
C GLY A 156 6.65 -6.14 2.28
N ALA A 157 5.44 -6.26 2.85
CA ALA A 157 4.69 -5.15 3.41
C ALA A 157 5.42 -4.51 4.59
N THR A 158 6.02 -5.30 5.48
CA THR A 158 6.80 -4.79 6.62
C THR A 158 8.02 -4.00 6.15
N ALA A 159 8.73 -4.49 5.13
CA ALA A 159 9.87 -3.79 4.53
C ALA A 159 9.44 -2.48 3.84
N ALA A 160 8.32 -2.48 3.11
CA ALA A 160 7.73 -1.26 2.56
C ALA A 160 7.33 -0.30 3.68
N GLY A 161 6.75 -0.82 4.77
CA GLY A 161 6.33 -0.06 5.93
C GLY A 161 7.51 0.64 6.64
N LEU A 162 8.64 -0.06 6.77
CA LEU A 162 9.89 0.51 7.26
C LEU A 162 10.39 1.65 6.35
N ALA A 163 10.41 1.42 5.04
CA ALA A 163 10.84 2.43 4.08
C ALA A 163 9.95 3.69 4.15
N LEU A 164 8.63 3.53 4.21
CA LEU A 164 7.67 4.64 4.41
C LEU A 164 7.90 5.37 5.74
N GLY A 165 8.17 4.63 6.82
CA GLY A 165 8.48 5.21 8.13
C GLY A 165 9.77 6.04 8.12
N LEU A 166 10.80 5.56 7.43
CA LEU A 166 12.06 6.29 7.23
C LEU A 166 11.87 7.53 6.34
N ILE A 167 11.08 7.43 5.26
CA ILE A 167 10.72 8.58 4.42
C ILE A 167 10.02 9.65 5.25
N TYR A 168 9.04 9.26 6.08
CA TYR A 168 8.33 10.19 6.97
C TYR A 168 9.28 10.83 8.00
N LEU A 169 10.17 10.04 8.61
CA LEU A 169 11.15 10.53 9.59
C LEU A 169 12.12 11.56 8.98
N TRP A 170 12.49 11.40 7.71
CA TRP A 170 13.43 12.29 7.00
C TRP A 170 12.79 13.60 6.49
N GLN A 171 11.48 13.79 6.67
CA GLN A 171 10.83 15.00 6.18
C GLN A 171 11.17 16.26 7.01
N PRO A 172 11.18 17.45 6.39
CA PRO A 172 11.21 18.71 7.11
C PRO A 172 9.99 18.86 8.01
N GLN A 173 10.10 19.74 9.00
CA GLN A 173 8.99 20.06 9.89
C GLN A 173 8.14 21.22 9.32
N PRO A 174 6.80 21.12 9.33
CA PRO A 174 6.02 19.94 9.72
C PRO A 174 6.05 18.84 8.65
N PRO A 175 6.09 17.55 9.03
CA PRO A 175 6.11 16.46 8.06
C PRO A 175 4.77 16.39 7.31
N SER A 176 4.84 16.09 6.01
CA SER A 176 3.69 15.99 5.11
C SER A 176 3.36 14.53 4.79
N LEU A 177 2.09 14.17 4.90
CA LEU A 177 1.63 12.84 4.48
C LEU A 177 1.62 12.67 2.96
N LEU A 178 1.72 13.75 2.17
CA LEU A 178 1.64 13.68 0.71
C LEU A 178 2.71 12.74 0.14
N THR A 179 3.97 12.91 0.56
CA THR A 179 5.08 12.09 0.05
C THR A 179 4.86 10.61 0.30
N VAL A 180 4.57 10.23 1.55
CA VAL A 180 4.41 8.82 1.94
C VAL A 180 3.13 8.21 1.36
N THR A 181 2.06 8.99 1.23
CA THR A 181 0.80 8.54 0.63
C THR A 181 0.98 8.19 -0.85
N LEU A 182 1.66 9.06 -1.62
CA LEU A 182 1.92 8.82 -3.03
C LEU A 182 2.83 7.60 -3.25
N VAL A 183 3.89 7.49 -2.44
CA VAL A 183 4.82 6.34 -2.49
C VAL A 183 4.09 5.05 -2.10
N HIS A 184 3.34 5.04 -1.00
CA HIS A 184 2.59 3.89 -0.53
C HIS A 184 1.57 3.44 -1.58
N GLY A 185 0.65 4.31 -2.02
CA GLY A 185 -0.38 3.94 -2.98
C GLY A 185 0.21 3.41 -4.29
N THR A 186 1.34 3.96 -4.73
CA THR A 186 2.06 3.48 -5.90
C THR A 186 2.71 2.10 -5.69
N ILE A 187 3.33 1.85 -4.54
CA ILE A 187 3.82 0.52 -4.15
C ILE A 187 2.67 -0.50 -4.17
N THR A 188 1.53 -0.16 -3.58
CA THR A 188 0.35 -1.03 -3.51
C THR A 188 -0.20 -1.33 -4.92
N CYS A 189 -0.28 -0.33 -5.79
CA CYS A 189 -0.63 -0.54 -7.20
C CYS A 189 0.39 -1.42 -7.94
N GLY A 190 1.69 -1.26 -7.64
CA GLY A 190 2.75 -2.13 -8.15
C GLY A 190 2.58 -3.57 -7.68
N PHE A 191 2.13 -3.80 -6.46
CA PHE A 191 1.98 -5.14 -5.89
C PHE A 191 0.68 -5.84 -6.29
N LEU A 192 -0.46 -5.12 -6.27
CA LEU A 192 -1.79 -5.72 -6.30
C LEU A 192 -2.61 -5.46 -7.57
N SER A 193 -2.33 -4.41 -8.34
CA SER A 193 -3.17 -4.02 -9.49
C SER A 193 -2.37 -3.81 -10.79
N LEU A 194 -1.84 -2.61 -10.99
CA LEU A 194 -1.19 -2.17 -12.23
C LEU A 194 0.07 -2.98 -12.53
N GLY A 195 0.88 -3.32 -11.52
CA GLY A 195 2.09 -4.13 -11.72
C GLY A 195 1.77 -5.51 -12.28
N PRO A 196 0.93 -6.35 -11.62
CA PRO A 196 0.49 -7.63 -12.15
C PRO A 196 -0.13 -7.52 -13.55
N TYR A 197 -0.94 -6.49 -13.81
CA TYR A 197 -1.53 -6.23 -15.13
C TYR A 197 -0.48 -6.00 -16.21
N VAL A 198 0.46 -5.09 -15.98
CA VAL A 198 1.52 -4.76 -16.95
C VAL A 198 2.42 -5.96 -17.21
N ILE A 199 2.83 -6.67 -16.16
CA ILE A 199 3.67 -7.87 -16.29
C ILE A 199 2.96 -8.97 -17.08
N TYR A 200 1.68 -9.21 -16.79
CA TYR A 200 0.87 -10.17 -17.54
C TYR A 200 0.80 -9.82 -19.03
N ARG A 201 0.47 -8.56 -19.36
CA ARG A 201 0.39 -8.08 -20.75
C ARG A 201 1.73 -8.20 -21.48
N TRP A 202 2.82 -7.81 -20.82
CA TRP A 202 4.18 -7.91 -21.37
C TRP A 202 4.58 -9.35 -21.66
N ARG A 203 4.32 -10.26 -20.73
CA ARG A 203 4.66 -11.68 -20.90
C ARG A 203 3.80 -12.38 -21.96
N LEU A 204 2.53 -12.01 -22.07
CA LEU A 204 1.62 -12.48 -23.11
C LEU A 204 2.12 -12.08 -24.49
N ALA A 205 2.52 -10.81 -24.66
CA ALA A 205 3.12 -10.31 -25.90
C ALA A 205 4.42 -11.04 -26.27
N ARG A 206 5.18 -11.52 -25.28
CA ARG A 206 6.41 -12.29 -25.48
C ARG A 206 6.21 -13.80 -25.61
N GLN A 207 4.98 -14.31 -25.65
CA GLN A 207 4.66 -15.75 -25.67
C GLN A 207 5.37 -16.55 -24.56
N SER A 208 5.65 -15.88 -23.44
CA SER A 208 6.44 -16.43 -22.32
C SER A 208 5.58 -16.95 -21.17
N LEU A 209 4.25 -16.92 -21.34
CA LEU A 209 3.26 -17.44 -20.41
C LEU A 209 2.59 -18.67 -21.02
N GLN A 210 2.68 -19.78 -20.31
CA GLN A 210 1.88 -20.98 -20.53
C GLN A 210 0.85 -21.05 -19.40
N ILE A 211 -0.29 -20.39 -19.60
CA ILE A 211 -1.37 -20.37 -18.61
C ILE A 211 -2.54 -21.19 -19.15
N SER A 212 -3.03 -22.12 -18.33
CA SER A 212 -4.33 -22.74 -18.56
C SER A 212 -5.43 -21.76 -18.13
N PRO A 213 -6.34 -21.35 -19.03
CA PRO A 213 -7.47 -20.51 -18.66
C PRO A 213 -8.47 -21.37 -17.88
N GLU A 214 -8.36 -21.35 -16.56
CA GLU A 214 -9.44 -21.83 -15.72
C GLU A 214 -10.35 -20.62 -15.45
N VAL A 215 -11.51 -20.58 -16.10
CA VAL A 215 -12.58 -19.64 -15.76
C VAL A 215 -13.21 -20.15 -14.46
N VAL A 216 -12.51 -20.01 -13.34
CA VAL A 216 -13.08 -20.31 -12.04
C VAL A 216 -13.96 -19.11 -11.68
N ARG A 217 -15.23 -19.18 -12.09
CA ARG A 217 -16.28 -18.41 -11.42
C ARG A 217 -16.39 -18.98 -10.01
N LYS A 218 -15.99 -18.20 -9.00
CA LYS A 218 -16.42 -18.46 -7.63
C LYS A 218 -17.86 -18.00 -7.45
#